data_AF-G7LCR4-F1
#
_entry.id   AF-G7LCR4-F1
#
_cell.length_a   1.000
_cell.length_b   1.000
_cell.length_c   1.000
_cell.angle_alpha   90.00
_cell.angle_beta   90.00
_cell.angle_gamma   90.00
#
_symmetry.space_group_name_H-M   'P 1'
#
loop_
_entity.id
_entity.type
_entity.pdbx_description
1 polymer ?
#
loop_
_entity_poly.entity_id
_entity_poly.type
_entity_poly.pdbx_seq_one_letter_code
_entity_poly.pdbx_strand_id
1 'polypeptide(L)'
;MTYHIQDTKQIYGFLDFSARALIWSIDGSDVELACERVEGVGVVGREEVINWGLSGPMLRSSGIQWDLRKVDNYECYEEFDWEVQWQKEGDSLTRYLAPSR
;
A
#
# COMPACT_ATOMS: atom_id res chain seq x y z
N MET A 1 7.03 13.00 -21.06
CA MET A 1 5.80 12.65 -21.81
C MET A 1 4.65 13.26 -21.03
N THR A 2 4.15 14.42 -21.47
CA THR A 2 3.13 15.16 -20.72
C THR A 2 1.77 14.74 -21.28
N TYR A 3 0.98 14.01 -20.50
CA TYR A 3 -0.38 13.66 -20.90
C TYR A 3 -1.25 14.91 -20.77
N HIS A 4 -1.72 15.45 -21.90
CA HIS A 4 -2.73 16.50 -21.90
C HIS A 4 -4.10 15.87 -21.61
N ILE A 5 -4.57 16.02 -20.37
CA ILE A 5 -5.91 15.59 -19.96
C ILE A 5 -6.91 16.53 -20.61
N GLN A 6 -7.68 16.03 -21.58
CA GLN A 6 -8.71 16.81 -22.28
C GLN A 6 -10.11 16.64 -21.68
N ASP A 7 -10.37 15.52 -20.98
CA ASP A 7 -11.66 15.20 -20.34
C ASP A 7 -11.45 14.32 -19.09
N THR A 8 -12.17 14.65 -18.01
CA THR A 8 -12.24 13.84 -16.77
C THR A 8 -12.63 12.37 -17.01
N LYS A 9 -13.41 12.07 -18.06
CA LYS A 9 -13.78 10.69 -18.42
C LYS A 9 -12.57 9.81 -18.77
N GLN A 10 -11.50 10.41 -19.29
CA GLN A 10 -10.27 9.68 -19.59
C GLN A 10 -9.57 9.22 -18.31
N ILE A 11 -9.65 10.01 -17.22
CA ILE A 11 -9.10 9.65 -15.91
C ILE A 11 -9.87 8.46 -15.34
N TYR A 12 -11.20 8.49 -15.35
CA TYR A 12 -12.01 7.37 -14.86
C TYR A 12 -11.77 6.08 -15.65
N GLY A 13 -11.66 6.17 -16.98
CA GLY A 13 -11.33 5.02 -17.82
C GLY A 13 -9.94 4.44 -17.53
N PHE A 14 -8.95 5.30 -17.28
CA PHE A 14 -7.60 4.87 -16.89
C PHE A 14 -7.58 4.24 -15.49
N LEU A 15 -8.28 4.83 -14.51
CA LEU A 15 -8.37 4.31 -13.14
C LEU A 15 -9.05 2.94 -13.10
N ASP A 16 -10.17 2.76 -13.83
CA ASP A 16 -10.85 1.47 -13.93
C ASP A 16 -9.95 0.40 -14.57
N PHE A 17 -9.27 0.75 -15.66
CA PHE A 17 -8.30 -0.14 -16.30
C PHE A 17 -7.14 -0.49 -15.35
N SER A 18 -6.54 0.50 -14.69
CA SER A 18 -5.41 0.31 -13.78
C SER A 18 -5.79 -0.53 -12.57
N ALA A 19 -6.96 -0.31 -11.98
CA ALA A 19 -7.45 -1.09 -10.85
C ALA A 19 -7.62 -2.57 -11.24
N ARG A 20 -8.20 -2.83 -12.42
CA ARG A 20 -8.36 -4.20 -12.95
C ARG A 20 -7.01 -4.84 -13.29
N ALA A 21 -6.08 -4.08 -13.85
CA ALA A 21 -4.74 -4.57 -14.16
C ALA A 21 -3.94 -4.92 -12.89
N LEU A 22 -4.10 -4.14 -11.81
CA LEU A 22 -3.42 -4.40 -10.53
C LEU A 22 -3.90 -5.71 -9.89
N ILE A 23 -5.21 -5.96 -9.89
CA ILE A 23 -5.81 -7.19 -9.36
C ILE A 23 -5.27 -8.41 -10.13
N TRP A 24 -5.28 -8.34 -11.47
CA TRP A 24 -4.76 -9.43 -12.31
C TRP A 24 -3.25 -9.64 -12.18
N SER A 25 -2.48 -8.61 -11.82
CA SER A 25 -1.04 -8.73 -11.58
C SER A 25 -0.70 -9.49 -10.29
N ILE A 26 -1.63 -9.56 -9.33
CA ILE A 26 -1.41 -10.21 -8.03
C ILE A 26 -1.75 -11.71 -8.12
N ASP A 27 -2.67 -12.10 -9.02
CA ASP A 27 -3.11 -13.49 -9.22
C ASP A 27 -2.22 -14.30 -10.19
N GLY A 28 -1.12 -13.72 -10.70
CA GLY A 28 -0.22 -14.39 -11.64
C GLY A 28 0.71 -15.41 -10.98
N SER A 29 1.03 -16.50 -11.67
CA SER A 29 1.97 -17.55 -11.21
C SER A 29 3.39 -17.03 -10.89
N ASP A 30 3.78 -15.87 -11.45
CA ASP A 30 5.08 -15.25 -11.18
C ASP A 30 5.18 -14.62 -9.78
N VAL A 31 4.04 -14.33 -9.13
CA VAL A 31 3.99 -13.80 -7.77
C VAL A 31 4.37 -14.87 -6.75
N GLU A 32 4.10 -16.14 -7.04
CA GLU A 32 4.40 -17.26 -6.14
C GLU A 32 5.90 -17.39 -5.85
N LEU A 33 6.74 -17.38 -6.90
CA LEU A 33 8.20 -17.41 -6.76
C LEU A 33 8.75 -16.15 -6.07
N ALA A 34 8.13 -14.99 -6.30
CA ALA A 34 8.53 -13.76 -5.63
C ALA A 34 8.19 -13.80 -4.14
N CYS A 35 7.00 -14.28 -3.78
CA CYS A 35 6.55 -14.47 -2.39
C CYS A 35 7.52 -15.35 -1.61
N GLU A 36 7.91 -16.51 -2.15
CA GLU A 36 8.86 -17.41 -1.48
C GLU A 36 10.21 -16.74 -1.17
N ARG A 37 10.63 -15.74 -1.95
CA ARG A 37 11.91 -15.04 -1.74
C ARG A 37 11.85 -13.94 -0.69
N VAL A 38 10.67 -13.40 -0.41
CA VAL A 38 10.50 -12.22 0.45
C VAL A 38 9.66 -12.48 1.70
N GLU A 39 8.95 -13.60 1.75
CA GLU A 39 8.21 -14.06 2.92
C GLU A 39 9.17 -14.32 4.09
N GLY A 40 8.88 -13.70 5.23
CA GLY A 40 9.71 -13.81 6.43
C GLY A 40 11.08 -13.13 6.34
N VAL A 41 11.38 -12.38 5.28
CA VAL A 41 12.65 -11.67 5.13
C VAL A 41 12.56 -10.25 5.69
N GLY A 42 13.52 -9.90 6.55
CA GLY A 42 13.65 -8.54 7.08
C GLY A 42 12.49 -8.13 7.99
N VAL A 43 11.97 -9.07 8.77
CA VAL A 43 10.91 -8.85 9.77
C VAL A 43 11.34 -7.76 10.75
N VAL A 44 10.49 -6.75 10.93
CA VAL A 44 10.69 -5.71 11.94
C VAL A 44 9.48 -5.68 12.86
N GLY A 45 9.71 -5.75 14.16
CA GLY A 45 8.66 -5.72 15.17
C GLY A 45 8.13 -4.30 15.43
N ARG A 46 6.95 -4.23 16.05
CA ARG A 46 6.30 -2.96 16.41
C ARG A 46 7.20 -2.00 17.20
N GLU A 47 7.90 -2.51 18.21
CA GLU A 47 8.77 -1.69 19.06
C GLU A 47 10.00 -1.18 18.31
N GLU A 48 10.59 -2.02 17.46
CA GLU A 48 11.76 -1.67 16.65
C GLU A 48 11.43 -0.56 15.64
N VAL A 49 10.27 -0.65 14.97
CA VAL A 49 9.78 0.39 14.06
C VAL A 49 9.71 1.75 14.76
N ILE A 50 9.15 1.79 15.97
CA ILE A 50 9.00 3.03 16.73
C ILE A 50 10.37 3.54 17.18
N ASN A 51 11.22 2.66 17.72
CA ASN A 51 12.55 3.03 18.21
C ASN A 51 13.47 3.53 17.09
N TRP A 52 13.34 2.98 15.88
CA TRP A 52 14.12 3.40 14.71
C TRP A 52 13.49 4.56 13.94
N GLY A 53 12.29 5.02 14.34
CA GLY A 53 11.60 6.12 13.69
C GLY A 53 11.16 5.81 12.26
N LEU A 54 10.82 4.55 11.95
CA LEU A 54 10.34 4.15 10.63
C LEU A 54 8.91 4.67 10.39
N SER A 55 8.59 5.01 9.14
CA SER A 55 7.32 5.63 8.78
C SER A 55 6.65 4.98 7.56
N GLY A 56 5.38 5.32 7.32
CA GLY A 56 4.64 4.88 6.14
C GLY A 56 4.38 3.36 6.11
N PRO A 57 4.61 2.69 4.96
CA PRO A 57 4.36 1.25 4.81
C PRO A 57 5.15 0.36 5.78
N MET A 58 6.35 0.77 6.20
CA MET A 58 7.14 0.01 7.20
C MET A 58 6.42 -0.09 8.54
N LEU A 59 5.81 1.01 8.95
CA LEU A 59 5.10 1.11 10.21
C LEU A 59 3.74 0.41 10.14
N ARG A 60 3.06 0.53 8.99
CA ARG A 60 1.78 -0.16 8.73
C ARG A 60 1.90 -1.67 8.55
N SER A 61 2.99 -2.16 7.95
CA SER A 61 3.27 -3.60 7.83
C SER A 61 3.63 -4.26 9.16
N SER A 62 4.04 -3.47 10.16
CA SER A 62 4.46 -3.95 11.49
C SER A 62 3.33 -3.85 12.53
N GLY A 63 2.09 -3.75 12.08
CA GLY A 63 0.89 -3.76 12.91
C GLY A 63 0.43 -2.40 13.43
N ILE A 64 1.04 -1.28 13.03
CA ILE A 64 0.64 0.04 13.53
C ILE A 64 -0.26 0.73 12.50
N GLN A 65 -1.54 0.88 12.82
CA GLN A 65 -2.52 1.61 12.00
C GLN A 65 -2.31 3.12 12.12
N TRP A 66 -1.30 3.63 11.41
CA TRP A 66 -0.97 5.06 11.44
C TRP A 66 -0.74 5.57 10.02
N ASP A 67 -1.50 6.60 9.67
CA ASP A 67 -1.39 7.33 8.42
C ASP A 67 -1.70 8.80 8.70
N LEU A 68 -0.78 9.69 8.31
CA LEU A 68 -0.93 11.12 8.55
C LEU A 68 -2.18 11.71 7.89
N ARG A 69 -2.65 11.12 6.78
CA ARG A 69 -3.84 11.59 6.06
C ARG A 69 -5.13 11.40 6.88
N LYS A 70 -5.15 10.46 7.82
CA LYS A 70 -6.27 10.25 8.76
C LYS A 70 -6.02 10.87 10.13
N VAL A 71 -4.77 10.91 10.59
CA VAL A 71 -4.44 11.41 11.93
C VAL A 71 -4.46 12.94 11.99
N ASP A 72 -3.89 13.61 10.98
CA ASP A 72 -3.70 15.06 10.97
C ASP A 72 -4.77 15.79 10.15
N ASN A 73 -5.85 15.09 9.78
CA ASN A 73 -6.95 15.57 8.92
C ASN A 73 -6.42 16.39 7.73
N TYR A 74 -5.54 15.77 6.95
CA TYR A 74 -4.86 16.44 5.87
C TYR A 74 -5.84 16.80 4.74
N GLU A 75 -5.99 18.09 4.44
CA GLU A 75 -6.83 18.61 3.36
C GLU A 75 -8.26 18.04 3.38
N CYS A 76 -8.73 17.45 2.26
CA CYS A 76 -10.06 16.87 2.12
C CYS A 76 -10.08 15.35 2.30
N TYR A 77 -9.02 14.72 2.84
CA TYR A 77 -8.97 13.26 3.01
C TYR A 77 -10.00 12.73 4.03
N GLU A 78 -10.54 13.60 4.88
CA GLU A 78 -11.61 13.30 5.84
C GLU A 78 -12.98 13.13 5.15
N GLU A 79 -13.20 13.77 3.99
CA GLU A 79 -14.46 13.69 3.24
C GLU A 79 -14.64 12.34 2.52
N PHE A 80 -13.59 11.52 2.46
CA PHE A 80 -13.60 10.22 1.79
C PHE A 80 -13.67 9.07 2.80
N ASP A 81 -14.50 8.07 2.48
CA ASP A 81 -14.57 6.81 3.21
C ASP A 81 -13.47 5.86 2.73
N TRP A 82 -12.46 5.64 3.57
CA TRP A 82 -11.35 4.74 3.31
C TRP A 82 -10.68 4.29 4.61
N GLU A 83 -10.14 3.08 4.59
CA GLU A 83 -9.44 2.47 5.72
C GLU A 83 -7.93 2.45 5.52
N VAL A 84 -7.19 2.65 6.61
CA VAL A 84 -5.73 2.55 6.59
C VAL A 84 -5.34 1.09 6.42
N GLN A 85 -4.76 0.74 5.27
CA GLN A 85 -4.29 -0.63 5.05
C GLN A 85 -3.05 -0.93 5.88
N TRP A 86 -3.06 -2.07 6.57
CA TRP A 86 -2.04 -2.49 7.52
C TRP A 86 -1.92 -4.02 7.55
N GLN A 87 -0.79 -4.51 8.03
CA GLN A 87 -0.48 -5.94 8.20
C GLN A 87 0.29 -6.11 9.51
N LYS A 88 0.45 -7.34 10.02
CA LYS A 88 1.06 -7.59 11.34
C LYS A 88 2.47 -8.19 11.25
N GLU A 89 2.78 -8.81 10.12
CA GLU A 89 3.91 -9.72 9.96
C GLU A 89 5.26 -8.97 9.86
N GLY A 90 5.25 -7.70 9.41
CA GLY A 90 6.43 -6.81 9.40
C GLY A 90 7.54 -7.21 8.42
N ASP A 91 7.29 -8.23 7.60
CA ASP A 91 8.22 -8.77 6.61
C ASP A 91 8.21 -7.99 5.29
N SER A 92 9.12 -8.35 4.39
CA SER A 92 9.25 -7.65 3.10
C SER A 92 8.04 -7.88 2.20
N LEU A 93 7.39 -9.05 2.31
CA LEU A 93 6.17 -9.36 1.57
C LEU A 93 4.99 -8.47 2.01
N THR A 94 4.76 -8.33 3.31
CA THR A 94 3.68 -7.47 3.83
C THR A 94 3.87 -6.01 3.52
N ARG A 95 5.10 -5.52 3.34
CA ARG A 95 5.34 -4.16 2.84
C ARG A 95 4.89 -3.97 1.39
N TYR A 96 5.07 -5.01 0.58
CA TYR A 96 4.62 -5.01 -0.81
C TYR A 96 3.10 -5.14 -0.91
N LEU A 97 2.50 -5.95 -0.03
CA LEU A 97 1.06 -6.22 -0.04
C LEU A 97 0.21 -5.21 0.74
N ALA A 98 0.77 -4.48 1.70
CA ALA A 98 0.01 -3.50 2.50
C ALA A 98 -0.72 -2.43 1.66
N PRO A 99 -0.23 -1.94 0.51
CA PRO A 99 -0.97 -1.00 -0.33
C PRO A 99 -2.05 -1.65 -1.21
N SER A 100 -2.02 -2.97 -1.39
CA SER A 100 -2.81 -3.68 -2.41
C SER A 100 -3.89 -4.60 -1.86
N ARG A 101 -3.96 -4.78 -0.54
CA ARG A 101 -4.91 -5.65 0.14
C ARG A 101 -5.85 -4.87 1.04
#